data_AF-A0A7D5QYE4-F1
#
_entry.id   AF-A0A7D5QYE4-F1
#
_cell.length_a   1.000
_cell.length_b   1.000
_cell.length_c   1.000
_cell.angle_alpha   90.00
_cell.angle_beta   90.00
_cell.angle_gamma   90.00
#
_symmetry.space_group_name_H-M   'P 1'
#
loop_
_entity.id
_entity.type
_entity.pdbx_description
1 polymer ?
#
loop_
_entity_poly.entity_id
_entity_poly.type
_entity_poly.pdbx_seq_one_letter_code
_entity_poly.pdbx_strand_id
1 'polypeptide(L)'
;MSSDEIFKMFKIESKKLSGFISNASDPNLEISALVETYYQVMNVSSMISMLRQQLNPDLDQILDEIDKTELMILEEFNSDIHPKILENLKRSIQETTSVLQSNFGEKSTKQIEDESHLFDELRKKMSTKEFVEQYDSEISHD
;
A
#
# COMPACT_ATOMS: atom_id res chain seq x y z
N MET A 1 -1.58 2.25 -27.45
CA MET A 1 -0.56 1.27 -27.06
C MET A 1 -1.00 -0.08 -27.58
N SER A 2 -0.07 -0.87 -28.11
CA SER A 2 -0.37 -2.26 -28.48
C SER A 2 -0.33 -3.19 -27.26
N SER A 3 -0.98 -4.35 -27.35
CA SER A 3 -0.95 -5.37 -26.29
C SER A 3 0.49 -5.78 -25.92
N ASP A 4 1.40 -5.80 -26.90
CA ASP A 4 2.83 -6.11 -26.69
C ASP A 4 3.56 -5.04 -25.86
N GLU A 5 3.21 -3.77 -26.03
CA GLU A 5 3.79 -2.68 -25.23
C GLU A 5 3.31 -2.76 -23.79
N ILE A 6 2.01 -3.00 -23.58
CA ILE A 6 1.41 -3.15 -22.25
C ILE A 6 1.99 -4.38 -21.55
N PHE A 7 2.17 -5.50 -22.25
CA PHE A 7 2.76 -6.70 -21.65
C PHE A 7 4.21 -6.51 -21.21
N LYS A 8 5.01 -5.77 -21.98
CA LYS A 8 6.38 -5.42 -21.59
C LYS A 8 6.40 -4.53 -20.34
N MET A 9 5.50 -3.56 -20.25
CA MET A 9 5.35 -2.72 -19.06
C MET A 9 4.91 -3.55 -17.86
N PHE A 10 3.89 -4.39 -18.04
CA PHE A 10 3.40 -5.31 -17.01
C PHE A 10 4.53 -6.16 -16.43
N LYS A 11 5.35 -6.83 -17.24
CA LYS A 11 6.50 -7.61 -16.72
C LYS A 11 7.45 -6.81 -15.84
N ILE A 12 7.71 -5.56 -16.20
CA ILE A 12 8.59 -4.69 -15.42
C ILE A 12 7.92 -4.31 -14.10
N GLU A 13 6.65 -3.91 -14.15
CA GLU A 13 5.90 -3.45 -12.99
C GLU A 13 5.55 -4.60 -12.01
N SER A 14 5.23 -5.79 -12.50
CA SER A 14 5.01 -7.00 -11.67
C SER A 14 6.29 -7.40 -10.94
N LYS A 15 7.45 -7.29 -11.60
CA LYS A 15 8.74 -7.55 -10.95
C LYS A 15 9.09 -6.49 -9.91
N LYS A 16 8.73 -5.22 -10.13
CA LYS A 16 8.90 -4.18 -9.09
C LYS A 16 7.97 -4.45 -7.91
N LEU A 17 6.74 -4.87 -8.17
CA LEU A 17 5.73 -5.12 -7.16
C LEU A 17 6.19 -6.14 -6.11
N SER A 18 6.84 -7.23 -6.53
CA SER A 18 7.38 -8.22 -5.56
C SER A 18 8.41 -7.60 -4.61
N GLY A 19 9.21 -6.64 -5.09
CA GLY A 19 10.13 -5.86 -4.25
C GLY A 19 9.40 -4.96 -3.24
N PHE A 20 8.32 -4.30 -3.68
CA PHE A 20 7.48 -3.50 -2.77
C PHE A 20 6.81 -4.36 -1.70
N ILE A 21 6.20 -5.49 -2.09
CA ILE A 21 5.55 -6.44 -1.16
C ILE A 21 6.55 -6.95 -0.12
N SER A 22 7.77 -7.30 -0.55
CA SER A 22 8.82 -7.77 0.36
C SER A 22 9.19 -6.72 1.41
N ASN A 23 9.31 -5.45 1.01
CA ASN A 23 9.64 -4.35 1.91
C ASN A 23 8.48 -3.93 2.81
N ALA A 24 7.24 -4.14 2.34
CA ALA A 24 6.02 -3.75 3.04
C ALA A 24 5.75 -4.53 4.33
N SER A 25 6.50 -5.62 4.57
CA SER A 25 6.50 -6.35 5.84
C SER A 25 7.17 -5.60 7.00
N ASP A 26 7.97 -4.55 6.71
CA ASP A 26 8.68 -3.81 7.76
C ASP A 26 7.71 -2.95 8.59
N PRO A 27 7.61 -3.16 9.91
CA PRO A 27 6.77 -2.33 10.78
C PRO A 27 7.24 -0.87 10.88
N ASN A 28 8.48 -0.56 10.49
CA ASN A 28 9.05 0.79 10.49
C ASN A 28 9.03 1.45 9.10
N LEU A 29 8.31 0.88 8.14
CA LEU A 29 8.21 1.43 6.80
C LEU A 29 7.69 2.88 6.83
N GLU A 30 8.36 3.76 6.09
CA GLU A 30 7.90 5.15 5.96
C GLU A 30 6.52 5.22 5.30
N ILE A 31 5.71 6.20 5.72
CA ILE A 31 4.38 6.44 5.17
C ILE A 31 4.40 6.60 3.64
N SER A 32 5.41 7.29 3.10
CA SER A 32 5.62 7.45 1.66
C SER A 32 5.76 6.10 0.94
N ALA A 33 6.64 5.24 1.44
CA ALA A 33 6.88 3.92 0.88
C ALA A 33 5.66 2.98 1.00
N LEU A 34 4.90 3.12 2.08
CA LEU A 34 3.62 2.44 2.25
C LEU A 34 2.65 2.87 1.14
N VAL A 35 2.44 4.18 0.97
CA VAL A 35 1.55 4.72 -0.07
C VAL A 35 1.99 4.28 -1.47
N GLU A 36 3.28 4.32 -1.76
CA GLU A 36 3.84 3.83 -3.03
C GLU A 36 3.55 2.35 -3.28
N THR A 37 3.60 1.51 -2.23
CA THR A 37 3.26 0.08 -2.34
C THR A 37 1.83 -0.12 -2.83
N TYR A 38 0.85 0.60 -2.25
CA TYR A 38 -0.55 0.50 -2.68
C TYR A 38 -0.74 1.00 -4.11
N TYR A 39 -0.11 2.11 -4.48
CA TYR A 39 -0.15 2.58 -5.86
C TYR A 39 0.42 1.57 -6.83
N GLN A 40 1.51 0.89 -6.47
CA GLN A 40 2.09 -0.15 -7.32
C GLN A 40 1.14 -1.33 -7.49
N VAL A 41 0.48 -1.77 -6.42
CA VAL A 41 -0.53 -2.84 -6.48
C VAL A 41 -1.67 -2.43 -7.42
N MET A 42 -2.25 -1.24 -7.24
CA MET A 42 -3.34 -0.74 -8.09
C MET A 42 -2.91 -0.59 -9.57
N ASN A 43 -1.69 -0.10 -9.82
CA ASN A 43 -1.14 0.04 -11.16
C ASN A 43 -1.03 -1.32 -11.87
N VAL A 44 -0.46 -2.32 -11.19
CA VAL A 44 -0.32 -3.68 -11.74
C VAL A 44 -1.69 -4.33 -11.94
N SER A 45 -2.62 -4.20 -10.98
CA SER A 45 -4.00 -4.70 -11.14
C SER A 45 -4.71 -4.07 -12.33
N SER A 46 -4.55 -2.76 -12.55
CA SER A 46 -5.10 -2.07 -13.73
C SER A 46 -4.50 -2.60 -15.05
N MET A 47 -3.19 -2.83 -15.10
CA MET A 47 -2.54 -3.44 -16.26
C MET A 47 -3.06 -4.84 -16.55
N ILE A 48 -3.29 -5.65 -15.50
CA ILE A 48 -3.90 -6.99 -15.64
C ILE A 48 -5.28 -6.89 -16.27
N SER A 49 -6.15 -6.02 -15.76
CA SER A 49 -7.49 -5.79 -16.32
C SER A 49 -7.44 -5.34 -17.78
N MET A 50 -6.52 -4.44 -18.13
CA MET A 50 -6.30 -4.00 -19.52
C MET A 50 -5.83 -5.15 -20.42
N LEU A 51 -4.89 -5.98 -19.95
CA LEU A 51 -4.38 -7.13 -20.70
C LEU A 51 -5.48 -8.16 -20.91
N ARG A 52 -6.27 -8.50 -19.88
CA ARG A 52 -7.42 -9.43 -19.97
C ARG A 52 -8.45 -8.96 -21.01
N GLN A 53 -8.71 -7.66 -21.12
CA GLN A 53 -9.65 -7.11 -22.12
C GLN A 53 -9.12 -7.16 -23.56
N GLN A 54 -7.80 -7.16 -23.73
CA GLN A 54 -7.14 -7.09 -25.05
C GLN A 54 -6.57 -8.45 -25.51
N LEU A 55 -6.73 -9.50 -24.69
CA LEU A 55 -6.15 -10.81 -24.95
C LEU A 55 -6.92 -11.53 -26.07
N ASN A 56 -6.20 -11.87 -27.14
CA ASN A 56 -6.57 -12.98 -28.01
C ASN A 56 -6.13 -14.30 -27.32
N PRO A 57 -6.92 -15.37 -27.43
CA PRO A 57 -6.72 -16.63 -26.67
C PRO A 57 -5.41 -17.39 -26.97
N ASP A 58 -4.60 -16.96 -27.93
CA ASP A 58 -3.36 -17.65 -28.34
C ASP A 58 -2.09 -17.20 -27.57
N LEU A 59 -2.23 -16.53 -26.43
CA LEU A 59 -1.12 -15.95 -25.66
C LEU A 59 -0.97 -16.59 -24.27
N ASP A 60 -0.77 -17.91 -24.24
CA ASP A 60 -0.60 -18.71 -23.01
C ASP A 60 0.44 -18.14 -22.03
N GLN A 61 1.55 -17.59 -22.54
CA GLN A 61 2.60 -17.00 -21.69
C GLN A 61 2.13 -15.72 -20.98
N ILE A 62 1.23 -14.94 -21.57
CA ILE A 62 0.69 -13.73 -20.93
C ILE A 62 -0.26 -14.12 -19.80
N LEU A 63 -1.11 -15.12 -20.04
CA LEU A 63 -2.04 -15.63 -19.04
C LEU A 63 -1.31 -16.19 -17.81
N ASP A 64 -0.28 -17.00 -18.02
CA ASP A 64 0.50 -17.60 -16.92
C ASP A 64 1.21 -16.54 -16.05
N GLU A 65 1.67 -15.44 -16.65
CA GLU A 65 2.29 -14.33 -15.90
C GLU A 65 1.25 -13.48 -15.15
N ILE A 66 0.07 -13.28 -15.76
CA ILE A 66 -1.07 -12.60 -15.13
C ILE A 66 -1.51 -13.38 -13.90
N ASP A 67 -1.80 -14.67 -14.06
CA ASP A 67 -2.34 -15.51 -12.99
C ASP A 67 -1.36 -15.61 -11.80
N LYS A 68 -0.04 -15.72 -12.07
CA LYS A 68 1.00 -15.66 -11.02
C LYS A 68 1.01 -14.33 -10.27
N THR A 69 0.85 -13.22 -11.00
CA THR A 69 0.88 -11.89 -10.40
C THR A 69 -0.38 -11.63 -9.58
N GLU A 70 -1.55 -12.06 -10.06
CA GLU A 70 -2.81 -12.00 -9.31
C GLU A 70 -2.74 -12.84 -8.03
N LEU A 71 -2.19 -14.05 -8.10
CA LEU A 71 -1.97 -14.90 -6.91
C LEU A 71 -1.05 -14.22 -5.90
N MET A 72 0.05 -13.60 -6.34
CA MET A 72 0.93 -12.84 -5.45
C MET A 72 0.19 -11.67 -4.77
N ILE A 73 -0.66 -10.94 -5.51
CA ILE A 73 -1.47 -9.86 -4.93
C ILE A 73 -2.47 -10.43 -3.92
N LEU A 74 -3.16 -11.52 -4.25
CA LEU A 74 -4.20 -12.09 -3.39
C LEU A 74 -3.64 -12.75 -2.12
N GLU A 75 -2.64 -13.62 -2.29
CA GLU A 75 -2.13 -14.47 -1.21
C GLU A 75 -1.06 -13.77 -0.38
N GLU A 76 -0.16 -13.00 -1.00
CA GLU A 76 0.90 -12.32 -0.27
C GLU A 76 0.45 -10.93 0.18
N PHE A 77 0.00 -10.08 -0.76
CA PHE A 77 -0.32 -8.70 -0.38
C PHE A 77 -1.64 -8.59 0.40
N ASN A 78 -2.77 -9.01 -0.18
CA ASN A 78 -4.10 -8.81 0.41
C ASN A 78 -4.29 -9.63 1.68
N SER A 79 -3.85 -10.90 1.68
CA SER A 79 -4.13 -11.81 2.79
C SER A 79 -3.14 -11.69 3.94
N ASP A 80 -1.89 -11.26 3.70
CA ASP A 80 -0.85 -11.20 4.74
C ASP A 80 -0.35 -9.77 5.00
N ILE A 81 0.13 -9.06 3.98
CA ILE A 81 0.77 -7.75 4.16
C ILE A 81 -0.23 -6.65 4.53
N HIS A 82 -1.35 -6.55 3.82
CA HIS A 82 -2.34 -5.50 4.02
C HIS A 82 -2.89 -5.47 5.47
N PRO A 83 -3.32 -6.60 6.07
CA PRO A 83 -3.74 -6.64 7.47
C PRO A 83 -2.65 -6.18 8.44
N LYS A 84 -1.39 -6.56 8.21
CA LYS A 84 -0.25 -6.14 9.04
C LYS A 84 -0.02 -4.63 8.96
N ILE A 85 -0.12 -4.04 7.76
CA ILE A 85 -0.05 -2.59 7.56
C ILE A 85 -1.14 -1.88 8.38
N LEU A 86 -2.38 -2.34 8.29
CA LEU A 86 -3.49 -1.79 9.05
C LEU A 86 -3.26 -1.89 10.57
N GLU A 87 -2.79 -3.03 11.06
CA GLU A 87 -2.50 -3.21 12.48
C GLU A 87 -1.38 -2.27 12.95
N ASN A 88 -0.30 -2.16 12.17
CA ASN A 88 0.82 -1.27 12.49
C ASN A 88 0.40 0.20 12.52
N LEU A 89 -0.41 0.65 11.56
CA LEU A 89 -0.97 2.00 11.56
C LEU A 89 -1.85 2.25 12.79
N LYS A 90 -2.75 1.30 13.12
CA LYS A 90 -3.60 1.40 14.33
C LYS A 90 -2.76 1.51 15.60
N ARG A 91 -1.74 0.67 15.75
CA ARG A 91 -0.82 0.68 16.89
C ARG A 91 -0.05 2.01 16.98
N SER A 92 0.53 2.45 15.87
CA SER A 92 1.32 3.69 15.84
C SER A 92 0.48 4.94 16.11
N ILE A 93 -0.78 4.98 15.64
CA ILE A 93 -1.75 6.04 15.97
C ILE A 93 -2.07 6.03 17.46
N GLN A 94 -2.30 4.87 18.06
CA GLN A 94 -2.58 4.74 19.49
C GLN A 94 -1.39 5.20 20.35
N GLU A 95 -0.17 4.81 19.97
CA GLU A 95 1.07 5.22 20.64
C GLU A 95 1.24 6.74 20.59
N THR A 96 1.19 7.34 19.39
CA THR A 96 1.32 8.81 19.24
C THR A 96 0.21 9.54 20.00
N THR A 97 -1.03 9.04 19.96
CA THR A 97 -2.17 9.62 20.71
C THR A 97 -1.92 9.57 22.22
N SER A 98 -1.40 8.46 22.73
CA SER A 98 -1.12 8.27 24.16
C SER A 98 -0.01 9.21 24.65
N VAL A 99 1.01 9.44 23.83
CA VAL A 99 2.08 10.42 24.11
C VAL A 99 1.51 11.83 24.19
N LEU A 100 0.68 12.24 23.22
CA LEU A 100 0.02 13.55 23.22
C LEU A 100 -0.87 13.75 24.45
N GLN A 101 -1.65 12.73 24.83
CA GLN A 101 -2.51 12.75 26.00
C GLN A 101 -1.76 12.72 27.34
N SER A 102 -0.51 12.29 27.38
CA SER A 102 0.27 12.23 28.63
C SER A 102 0.98 13.55 28.95
N ASN A 103 1.09 14.46 27.98
CA ASN A 103 1.79 15.73 28.09
C ASN A 103 0.90 16.88 28.63
N PHE A 104 0.22 16.69 29.76
CA PHE A 104 -0.56 17.76 30.42
C PHE A 104 0.27 18.52 31.46
N GLY A 105 0.40 19.85 31.31
CA GLY A 105 1.14 20.72 32.23
C GLY A 105 1.54 22.06 31.59
N GLU A 106 2.23 22.91 32.35
CA GLU A 106 2.83 24.15 31.85
C GLU A 106 3.96 23.80 30.87
N LYS A 107 3.89 24.27 29.62
CA LYS A 107 4.79 23.84 28.54
C LYS A 107 5.78 24.93 28.17
N SER A 108 7.04 24.55 28.00
CA SER A 108 8.06 25.37 27.34
C SER A 108 7.78 25.48 25.84
N THR A 109 8.34 26.50 25.19
CA THR A 109 8.27 26.65 23.72
C THR A 109 8.74 25.42 22.96
N LYS A 110 9.81 24.76 23.42
CA LYS A 110 10.30 23.51 22.84
C LYS A 110 9.27 22.37 22.94
N GLN A 111 8.61 22.22 24.09
CA GLN A 111 7.56 21.21 24.28
C GLN A 111 6.35 21.47 23.38
N ILE A 112 6.03 22.74 23.10
CA ILE A 112 4.96 23.11 22.17
C ILE A 112 5.33 22.75 20.72
N GLU A 113 6.57 23.01 20.31
CA GLU A 113 7.06 22.63 18.96
C GLU A 113 7.09 21.10 18.76
N ASP A 114 7.63 20.37 19.74
CA ASP A 114 7.68 18.90 19.73
C ASP A 114 6.27 18.30 19.66
N GLU A 115 5.31 18.88 20.39
CA GLU A 115 3.90 18.48 20.35
C GLU A 115 3.23 18.79 19.01
N SER A 116 3.51 19.96 18.41
CA SER A 116 3.01 20.30 17.07
C SER A 116 3.47 19.27 16.03
N HIS A 117 4.74 18.85 16.10
CA HIS A 117 5.26 17.81 15.21
C HIS A 117 4.52 16.47 15.38
N LEU A 118 4.25 16.07 16.64
CA LEU A 118 3.49 14.86 16.93
C LEU A 118 2.05 14.92 16.41
N PHE A 119 1.40 16.07 16.44
CA PHE A 119 0.07 16.24 15.82
C PHE A 119 0.12 16.11 14.29
N ASP A 120 1.15 16.66 13.64
CA ASP A 120 1.34 16.50 12.19
C ASP A 120 1.61 15.04 11.81
N GLU A 121 2.43 14.33 12.58
CA GLU A 121 2.64 12.89 12.41
C GLU A 121 1.35 12.10 12.60
N LEU A 122 0.59 12.40 13.66
CA LEU A 122 -0.68 11.74 13.93
C LEU A 122 -1.65 11.92 12.77
N ARG A 123 -1.77 13.15 12.26
CA ARG A 123 -2.62 13.49 11.12
C ARG A 123 -2.22 12.69 9.88
N LYS A 124 -0.92 12.60 9.57
CA LYS A 124 -0.42 11.79 8.44
C LYS A 124 -0.79 10.32 8.62
N LYS A 125 -0.49 9.72 9.79
CA LYS A 125 -0.80 8.31 10.07
C LYS A 125 -2.30 8.00 9.95
N MET A 126 -3.15 8.88 10.48
CA MET A 126 -4.61 8.76 10.36
C MET A 126 -5.07 8.83 8.90
N SER A 127 -4.61 9.82 8.14
CA SER A 127 -4.96 9.96 6.72
C SER A 127 -4.47 8.76 5.88
N THR A 128 -3.29 8.24 6.17
CA THR A 128 -2.78 7.02 5.52
C THR A 128 -3.61 5.80 5.87
N LYS A 129 -4.04 5.66 7.13
CA LYS A 129 -4.97 4.59 7.52
C LYS A 129 -6.27 4.66 6.74
N GLU A 130 -6.87 5.85 6.61
CA GLU A 130 -8.09 6.03 5.82
C GLU A 130 -7.88 5.64 4.36
N PHE A 131 -6.77 6.05 3.75
CA PHE A 131 -6.40 5.64 2.39
C PHE A 131 -6.27 4.12 2.26
N VAL A 132 -5.61 3.45 3.21
CA VAL A 132 -5.46 1.99 3.21
C VAL A 132 -6.80 1.29 3.41
N GLU A 133 -7.68 1.79 4.28
CA GLU A 133 -9.01 1.19 4.49
C GLU A 133 -9.91 1.36 3.25
N GLN A 134 -9.69 2.39 2.43
CA GLN A 134 -10.41 2.54 1.16
C GLN A 134 -10.01 1.50 0.12
N TYR A 135 -8.77 0.99 0.15
CA TYR A 135 -8.32 -0.09 -0.72
C TYR A 135 -9.22 -1.34 -0.61
N ASP A 136 -9.57 -1.77 0.60
CA ASP A 136 -10.50 -2.90 0.84
C ASP A 136 -11.88 -2.64 0.24
N SER A 137 -12.36 -1.40 0.35
CA SER A 137 -13.67 -1.03 -0.17
C SER A 137 -13.71 -1.07 -1.70
N GLU A 138 -12.61 -0.75 -2.37
CA GLU A 138 -12.50 -0.81 -3.83
C GLU A 138 -12.31 -2.24 -4.35
N ILE A 139 -11.61 -3.12 -3.62
CA ILE A 139 -11.47 -4.54 -4.00
C ILE A 139 -12.75 -5.34 -3.78
N SER A 140 -13.54 -5.03 -2.73
CA SER A 140 -14.76 -5.79 -2.42
C SER A 140 -15.90 -5.62 -3.45
N HIS A 141 -15.72 -4.74 -4.45
CA HIS A 141 -16.69 -4.47 -5.51
C HIS A 141 -16.35 -5.10 -6.86
N ASP A 142 -15.26 -5.88 -6.97
CA ASP A 142 -14.94 -6.73 -8.14
C ASP A 142 -15.28 -8.21 -7.89
#